data_AF-B1X1X2-F1
#
_entry.id   AF-B1X1X2-F1
#
_cell.length_a   1.000
_cell.length_b   1.000
_cell.length_c   1.000
_cell.angle_alpha   90.00
_cell.angle_beta   90.00
_cell.angle_gamma   90.00
#
_symmetry.space_group_name_H-M   'P 1'
#
loop_
_entity.id
_entity.type
_entity.pdbx_description
1 polymer ?
#
loop_
_entity_poly.entity_id
_entity_poly.type
_entity_poly.pdbx_seq_one_letter_code
_entity_poly.pdbx_strand_id
1 'polypeptide(L)'
;MLLFLQIHPEVLKTLIGQDSSLSHHPRKRTNTKLSPRWIKNPSETITVKRASTGSHTSPKTHFRRGHMRRVAVGEGRCDRKWVWIQPTIVNEK
;
A
#
# COMPACT_ATOMS: atom_id res chain seq x y z
N MET A 1 -10.34 14.01 -34.58
CA MET A 1 -11.35 13.14 -33.96
C MET A 1 -11.03 12.98 -32.48
N LEU A 2 -11.91 13.40 -31.58
CA LEU A 2 -11.76 13.24 -30.13
C LEU A 2 -12.61 12.04 -29.69
N LEU A 3 -11.96 11.00 -29.16
CA LEU A 3 -12.63 9.87 -28.51
C LEU A 3 -12.98 10.29 -27.08
N PHE A 4 -14.27 10.42 -26.79
CA PHE A 4 -14.78 10.61 -25.43
C PHE A 4 -15.14 9.26 -24.82
N LEU A 5 -14.60 8.95 -23.64
CA LEU A 5 -14.95 7.76 -22.88
C LEU A 5 -16.30 8.02 -22.16
N GLN A 6 -17.40 7.56 -22.74
CA GLN A 6 -18.73 7.63 -22.10
C GLN A 6 -18.87 6.46 -21.10
N ILE A 7 -18.83 6.78 -19.81
CA ILE A 7 -19.16 5.82 -18.75
C ILE A 7 -20.68 5.82 -18.60
N HIS A 8 -21.33 4.73 -18.99
CA HIS A 8 -22.78 4.57 -18.85
C HIS A 8 -23.16 4.29 -17.40
N PRO A 9 -24.15 5.02 -16.84
CA PRO A 9 -24.52 4.92 -15.42
C PRO A 9 -25.12 3.56 -15.02
N GLU A 10 -25.59 2.78 -15.99
CA GLU A 10 -26.16 1.44 -15.73
C GLU A 10 -25.11 0.41 -15.30
N VAL A 11 -23.84 0.61 -15.68
CA VAL A 11 -22.71 -0.24 -15.26
C VAL A 11 -22.38 -0.03 -13.78
N LEU A 12 -22.62 1.18 -13.24
CA LEU A 12 -22.35 1.48 -11.83
C LEU A 12 -23.33 0.76 -10.89
N LYS A 13 -24.58 0.57 -11.31
CA LYS A 13 -25.61 -0.08 -10.48
C LYS A 13 -25.32 -1.57 -10.25
N THR A 14 -24.72 -2.24 -11.22
CA THR A 14 -24.37 -3.67 -11.13
C THR A 14 -23.21 -3.92 -10.17
N LEU A 15 -22.32 -2.94 -9.98
CA LEU A 15 -21.17 -3.05 -9.07
C LEU A 15 -21.54 -2.78 -7.60
N ILE A 16 -22.59 -2.02 -7.33
CA ILE A 16 -23.00 -1.64 -5.96
C ILE A 16 -23.88 -2.74 -5.31
N GLY A 17 -24.43 -3.67 -6.10
CA GLY A 17 -25.38 -4.68 -5.63
C GLY A 17 -24.78 -5.95 -5.01
N GLN A 18 -23.46 -6.07 -4.85
CA GLN A 18 -22.81 -7.31 -4.39
C GLN A 18 -21.80 -7.08 -3.26
N ASP A 19 -22.11 -6.24 -2.28
CA ASP A 19 -21.35 -6.24 -1.03
C ASP A 19 -22.08 -7.06 0.05
N SER A 20 -21.69 -8.34 0.05
CA SER A 20 -21.57 -9.27 1.16
C SER A 20 -22.06 -8.78 2.53
N SER A 21 -22.97 -9.56 3.12
CA SER A 21 -23.20 -9.64 4.55
C SER A 21 -21.89 -9.93 5.30
N LEU A 22 -21.13 -8.88 5.62
CA LEU A 22 -20.00 -8.96 6.53
C LEU A 22 -20.54 -9.25 7.93
N SER A 23 -20.54 -10.53 8.28
CA SER A 23 -20.65 -11.03 9.65
C SER A 23 -19.59 -10.35 10.53
N HIS A 24 -19.94 -9.21 11.12
CA HIS A 24 -19.14 -8.54 12.14
C HIS A 24 -19.22 -9.37 13.42
N HIS A 25 -18.30 -10.32 13.60
CA HIS A 25 -18.07 -10.91 14.91
C HIS A 25 -17.36 -9.85 15.77
N PRO A 26 -17.98 -9.36 16.86
CA PRO A 26 -17.33 -8.41 17.74
C PRO A 26 -16.11 -9.08 18.38
N ARG A 27 -14.90 -8.61 18.04
CA ARG A 27 -13.68 -9.05 18.71
C ARG A 27 -13.77 -8.65 20.19
N LYS A 28 -13.86 -9.65 21.08
CA LYS A 28 -13.70 -9.43 22.52
C LYS A 28 -12.30 -8.83 22.76
N ARG A 29 -12.25 -7.53 23.07
CA ARG A 29 -11.00 -6.86 23.47
C ARG A 29 -10.62 -7.38 24.84
N THR A 30 -9.57 -8.20 24.92
CA THR A 30 -8.93 -8.49 26.20
C THR A 30 -8.19 -7.23 26.64
N ASN A 31 -8.43 -6.78 27.87
CA ASN A 31 -7.71 -5.66 28.47
C ASN A 31 -6.32 -6.13 28.90
N THR A 32 -5.45 -6.43 27.93
CA THR A 32 -4.08 -6.84 28.19
C THR A 32 -3.23 -5.58 28.28
N LYS A 33 -2.70 -5.27 29.47
CA LYS A 33 -1.74 -4.16 29.64
C LYS A 33 -0.55 -4.40 28.72
N LEU A 34 -0.33 -3.50 27.76
CA LEU A 34 0.83 -3.53 26.88
C LEU A 34 2.04 -3.10 27.68
N SER A 35 2.88 -4.05 28.11
CA SER A 35 4.20 -3.76 28.66
C SER A 35 5.27 -3.99 27.60
N PRO A 36 6.32 -3.16 27.56
CA PRO A 36 7.40 -3.35 26.61
C PRO A 36 8.21 -4.60 26.98
N ARG A 37 8.59 -5.37 25.95
CA ARG A 37 9.14 -6.73 26.12
C ARG A 37 10.47 -6.80 26.87
N TRP A 38 11.19 -5.69 26.99
CA TRP A 38 12.49 -5.61 27.66
C TRP A 38 12.41 -5.59 29.19
N ILE A 39 11.21 -5.44 29.78
CA ILE A 39 10.99 -5.46 31.24
C ILE A 39 10.82 -6.89 31.78
N LYS A 40 10.69 -7.90 30.91
CA LYS A 40 10.47 -9.29 31.32
C LYS A 40 11.74 -9.96 31.83
N ASN A 41 11.62 -10.73 32.90
CA ASN A 41 12.70 -11.53 33.48
C ASN A 41 13.25 -12.54 32.43
N PRO A 42 14.57 -12.72 32.31
CA PRO A 42 15.20 -13.54 31.28
C PRO A 42 14.91 -15.06 31.40
N SER A 43 14.26 -15.50 32.48
CA SER A 43 13.89 -16.91 32.72
C SER A 43 12.56 -17.33 32.08
N GLU A 44 11.78 -16.41 31.50
CA GLU A 44 10.64 -16.80 30.66
C GLU A 44 11.18 -17.31 29.31
N THR A 45 11.33 -18.63 29.17
CA THR A 45 11.60 -19.27 27.87
C THR A 45 10.41 -19.04 26.96
N ILE A 46 10.43 -17.92 26.25
CA ILE A 46 9.48 -17.63 25.17
C ILE A 46 9.75 -18.70 24.12
N THR A 47 8.81 -19.63 23.95
CA THR A 47 8.79 -20.54 22.80
C THR A 47 8.48 -19.68 21.58
N VAL A 48 9.52 -19.03 21.04
CA VAL A 48 9.43 -18.27 19.79
C VAL A 48 9.18 -19.32 18.73
N LYS A 49 7.91 -19.53 18.37
CA LYS A 49 7.55 -20.22 17.13
C LYS A 49 8.36 -19.54 16.05
N ARG A 50 9.30 -20.27 15.42
CA ARG A 50 10.09 -19.75 14.29
C ARG A 50 9.07 -19.23 13.29
N ALA A 51 8.96 -17.89 13.20
CA ALA A 51 8.20 -17.28 12.13
C ALA A 51 8.81 -17.78 10.82
N SER A 52 7.95 -18.19 9.90
CA SER A 52 8.38 -18.65 8.57
C SER A 52 9.39 -17.66 8.01
N THR A 53 10.51 -18.18 7.54
CA THR A 53 11.61 -17.41 6.95
C THR A 53 11.02 -16.45 5.93
N GLY A 54 11.08 -15.14 6.22
CA GLY A 54 10.63 -14.12 5.28
C GLY A 54 11.40 -14.35 3.98
N SER A 55 10.69 -14.47 2.86
CA SER A 55 11.34 -14.55 1.55
C SER A 55 12.04 -13.21 1.34
N HIS A 56 13.34 -13.14 1.63
CA HIS A 56 14.21 -11.99 1.36
C HIS A 56 14.40 -11.77 -0.15
N THR A 57 13.34 -11.94 -0.93
CA THR A 57 13.29 -11.65 -2.35
C THR A 57 13.27 -10.13 -2.49
N SER A 58 14.48 -9.56 -2.55
CA SER A 58 14.71 -8.15 -2.85
C SER A 58 14.09 -7.78 -4.21
N PRO A 59 13.95 -6.48 -4.49
CA PRO A 59 12.68 -5.92 -4.92
C PRO A 59 12.15 -6.55 -6.20
N LYS A 60 10.91 -7.02 -6.14
CA LYS A 60 10.20 -7.58 -7.28
C LYS A 60 10.01 -6.54 -8.37
N THR A 61 10.00 -7.00 -9.62
CA THR A 61 9.54 -6.22 -10.75
C THR A 61 8.11 -5.76 -10.48
N HIS A 62 7.84 -4.46 -10.59
CA HIS A 62 6.52 -3.91 -10.33
C HIS A 62 6.26 -2.68 -11.19
N PHE A 63 4.97 -2.37 -11.36
CA PHE A 63 4.54 -1.17 -12.08
C PHE A 63 4.47 0.03 -11.15
N ARG A 64 5.21 1.09 -11.46
CA ARG A 64 5.10 2.38 -10.78
C ARG A 64 4.15 3.28 -11.56
N ARG A 65 3.12 3.79 -10.87
CA ARG A 65 2.10 4.68 -11.46
C ARG A 65 2.68 6.05 -11.81
N GLY A 66 2.16 6.62 -12.89
CA GLY A 66 2.44 8.00 -13.27
C GLY A 66 1.78 8.99 -12.32
N HIS A 67 2.41 10.14 -12.12
CA HIS A 67 1.91 11.20 -11.24
C HIS A 67 2.52 12.56 -11.59
N MET A 68 1.85 13.63 -11.16
CA MET A 68 2.40 14.98 -11.23
C MET A 68 3.48 15.16 -10.16
N ARG A 69 4.63 15.71 -10.56
CA ARG A 69 5.71 16.11 -9.64
C ARG A 69 6.17 17.52 -9.91
N ARG A 70 6.47 18.25 -8.85
CA ARG A 70 7.11 19.56 -8.93
C ARG A 70 8.63 19.39 -9.00
N VAL A 71 9.23 19.69 -10.15
CA VAL A 71 10.65 19.46 -10.46
C VAL A 71 11.39 20.79 -10.51
N ALA A 72 12.63 20.80 -10.00
CA ALA A 72 13.49 21.96 -10.06
C ALA A 72 14.07 22.16 -11.47
N VAL A 73 14.07 23.39 -11.97
CA VAL A 73 14.52 23.76 -13.31
C VAL A 73 15.28 25.07 -13.30
N GLY A 74 15.87 25.41 -14.45
CA GLY A 74 16.72 26.58 -14.60
C GLY A 74 18.14 26.36 -14.08
N GLU A 75 18.99 27.33 -14.36
CA GLU A 75 20.35 27.37 -13.84
C GLU A 75 20.31 27.51 -12.31
N GLY A 76 21.13 26.74 -11.59
CA GLY A 76 21.08 26.70 -10.13
C GLY A 76 19.85 25.99 -9.52
N ARG A 77 18.90 25.49 -10.33
CA ARG A 77 17.69 24.77 -9.87
C ARG A 77 16.77 25.62 -8.96
N CYS A 78 16.74 26.93 -9.18
CA CYS A 78 15.95 27.87 -8.39
C CYS A 78 14.45 27.79 -8.73
N ASP A 79 14.11 27.57 -10.00
CA ASP A 79 12.73 27.54 -10.47
C ASP A 79 12.08 26.17 -10.28
N ARG A 80 10.74 26.16 -10.28
CA ARG A 80 9.94 24.94 -10.08
C ARG A 80 8.86 24.83 -11.14
N LYS A 81 8.85 23.72 -11.89
CA LYS A 81 7.78 23.40 -12.85
C LYS A 81 7.05 22.12 -12.49
N TRP A 82 5.76 22.06 -12.80
CA TRP A 82 4.99 20.82 -12.72
C TRP A 82 5.27 19.96 -13.96
N VAL A 83 5.60 18.70 -13.74
CA VAL A 83 5.89 17.72 -14.80
C VAL A 83 5.11 16.45 -14.52
N TRP A 84 4.49 15.89 -15.56
CA TRP A 84 3.92 14.55 -15.50
C TRP A 84 5.03 13.51 -15.61
N ILE A 85 5.20 12.69 -14.57
CA ILE A 85 6.09 11.54 -14.62
C ILE A 85 5.30 10.36 -15.16
N GLN A 86 5.80 9.77 -16.25
CA GLN A 86 5.14 8.64 -16.89
C GLN A 86 5.19 7.38 -16.02
N PRO A 87 4.16 6.53 -16.09
CA PRO A 87 4.21 5.20 -15.50
C PRO A 87 5.37 4.40 -16.09
N THR A 88 6.04 3.61 -15.25
CA THR A 88 7.24 2.86 -15.63
C THR A 88 7.27 1.53 -14.90
N ILE A 89 7.73 0.48 -15.57
CA ILE A 89 8.02 -0.79 -14.90
C ILE A 89 9.39 -0.64 -14.23
N VAL A 90 9.48 -1.05 -12.98
CA VAL A 90 10.67 -0.91 -12.14
C VAL A 90 11.23 -2.31 -11.89
N ASN A 91 12.56 -2.43 -11.95
CA ASN A 91 13.30 -3.69 -11.85
C ASN A 91 12.95 -4.69 -12.98
N GLU A 92 12.78 -4.20 -14.21
CA GLU A 92 12.85 -5.06 -15.40
C GLU A 92 14.28 -5.64 -15.47
N LYS A 93 14.38 -6.96 -15.63
CA LYS A 93 15.66 -7.68 -15.74
C LYS A 93 16.01 -7.90 -17.19
#